data_AF-A0A353G505-F1
#
_entry.id   AF-A0A353G505-F1
#
_cell.length_a   1.000
_cell.length_b   1.000
_cell.length_c   1.000
_cell.angle_alpha   90.00
_cell.angle_beta   90.00
_cell.angle_gamma   90.00
#
_symmetry.space_group_name_H-M   'P 1'
#
loop_
_entity.id
_entity.type
_entity.pdbx_description
1 polymer ?
#
loop_
_entity_poly.entity_id
_entity_poly.type
_entity_poly.pdbx_seq_one_letter_code
_entity_poly.pdbx_strand_id
1 'polypeptide(L)'
;MRFSIMRDAVRTWIVTAVMLLTACLAMPVNALAQGDQYTMEEVVNAGHSFFGETSGALAKVIEKAFSQYGLPNGYILGQEGSGAFIAGLTYGEGTLNTKNAGQHPVFWQGPSLGLDYGGNGSRTMMLVYNLPAINSLYSRFGGVSGSAYVFAGVGMTALKSDNMVLVPIRTGLGARLGVNVGYLKLTEQATWNPF
;
A
#
# COMPACT_ATOMS: atom_id res chain seq x y z
N MET A 1 -24.05 -46.47 -49.43
CA MET A 1 -22.70 -45.96 -49.07
C MET A 1 -22.62 -44.42 -48.98
N ARG A 2 -23.74 -43.67 -48.89
CA ARG A 2 -23.77 -42.19 -49.02
C ARG A 2 -24.18 -41.42 -47.74
N PHE A 3 -24.55 -42.11 -46.66
CA PHE A 3 -25.07 -41.51 -45.42
C PHE A 3 -24.05 -41.44 -44.25
N SER A 4 -22.86 -42.04 -44.38
CA SER A 4 -21.82 -41.97 -43.34
C SER A 4 -21.00 -40.68 -43.38
N ILE A 5 -20.72 -40.15 -44.57
CA ILE A 5 -19.83 -38.99 -44.80
C ILE A 5 -20.39 -37.70 -44.17
N MET A 6 -21.72 -37.57 -44.10
CA MET A 6 -22.38 -36.34 -43.59
C MET A 6 -22.36 -36.23 -42.06
N ARG A 7 -22.23 -37.34 -41.31
CA ARG A 7 -22.12 -37.31 -39.84
C ARG A 7 -20.74 -36.90 -39.35
N ASP A 8 -19.70 -37.26 -40.09
CA ASP A 8 -18.31 -36.97 -39.70
C ASP A 8 -17.95 -35.50 -39.97
N ALA A 9 -18.55 -34.89 -41.00
CA ALA A 9 -18.47 -33.45 -41.25
C ALA A 9 -19.15 -32.64 -40.13
N VAL A 10 -20.36 -33.01 -39.69
CA VAL A 10 -21.04 -32.28 -38.60
C VAL A 10 -20.28 -32.39 -37.27
N ARG A 11 -19.66 -33.55 -36.99
CA ARG A 11 -18.86 -33.77 -35.78
C ARG A 11 -17.56 -32.95 -35.75
N THR A 12 -16.89 -32.80 -36.89
CA THR A 12 -15.63 -32.05 -36.97
C THR A 12 -15.85 -30.54 -36.84
N TRP A 13 -16.98 -30.01 -37.30
CA TRP A 13 -17.31 -28.58 -37.17
C TRP A 13 -17.72 -28.16 -35.75
N ILE A 14 -18.30 -29.06 -34.96
CA ILE A 14 -18.66 -28.79 -33.56
C ILE A 14 -17.40 -28.72 -32.68
N VAL A 15 -16.39 -29.55 -32.93
CA VAL A 15 -15.16 -29.59 -32.12
C VAL A 15 -14.28 -28.36 -32.33
N THR A 16 -14.18 -27.83 -33.57
CA THR A 16 -13.46 -26.57 -33.85
C THR A 16 -14.18 -25.33 -33.33
N ALA A 17 -15.52 -25.30 -33.36
CA ALA A 17 -16.29 -24.19 -32.81
C ALA A 17 -16.18 -24.09 -31.27
N VAL A 18 -16.06 -25.22 -30.57
CA VAL A 18 -15.88 -25.25 -29.11
C VAL A 18 -14.46 -24.86 -28.69
N MET A 19 -13.41 -25.24 -29.45
CA MET A 19 -12.03 -24.82 -29.15
C MET A 19 -11.81 -23.30 -29.32
N LEU A 20 -12.47 -22.67 -30.29
CA LEU A 20 -12.39 -21.21 -30.50
C LEU A 20 -13.14 -20.41 -29.42
N LEU A 21 -14.19 -20.98 -28.81
CA LEU A 21 -14.93 -20.33 -27.73
C LEU A 21 -14.17 -20.36 -26.39
N THR A 22 -13.35 -21.38 -26.14
CA THR A 22 -12.52 -21.48 -24.92
C THR A 22 -11.30 -20.55 -24.91
N ALA A 23 -10.85 -20.04 -26.07
CA ALA A 23 -9.69 -19.16 -26.16
C ALA A 23 -9.98 -17.70 -25.73
N CYS A 24 -11.25 -17.27 -25.74
CA CYS A 24 -11.62 -15.90 -25.35
C CYS A 24 -11.66 -15.65 -23.83
N LEU A 25 -11.62 -16.69 -22.99
CA LEU A 25 -11.63 -16.54 -21.52
C LEU A 25 -10.24 -16.43 -20.90
N ALA A 26 -9.18 -16.52 -21.71
CA ALA A 26 -7.79 -16.42 -21.26
C ALA A 26 -7.19 -15.01 -21.47
N MET A 27 -8.01 -13.95 -21.40
CA MET A 27 -7.47 -12.60 -21.33
C MET A 27 -6.89 -12.37 -19.93
N PRO A 28 -5.61 -11.96 -19.78
CA PRO A 28 -5.09 -11.60 -18.47
C PRO A 28 -5.84 -10.35 -18.01
N VAL A 29 -6.57 -10.45 -16.89
CA VAL A 29 -7.35 -9.36 -16.26
C VAL A 29 -6.43 -8.27 -15.64
N ASN A 30 -5.19 -8.15 -16.08
CA ASN A 30 -4.20 -7.24 -15.51
C ASN A 30 -4.21 -5.84 -16.14
N ALA A 31 -5.08 -5.57 -17.13
CA ALA A 31 -5.11 -4.29 -17.84
C ALA A 31 -5.79 -3.14 -17.07
N LEU A 32 -6.47 -3.41 -15.95
CA LEU A 32 -7.08 -2.36 -15.11
C LEU A 32 -6.12 -1.74 -14.09
N ALA A 33 -4.99 -2.39 -13.79
CA ALA A 33 -4.08 -1.93 -12.73
C ALA A 33 -3.33 -0.62 -13.06
N GLN A 34 -3.14 -0.31 -14.34
CA GLN A 34 -2.28 0.81 -14.75
C GLN A 34 -2.95 2.19 -14.60
N GLY A 35 -4.29 2.24 -14.51
CA GLY A 35 -5.06 3.46 -14.23
C GLY A 35 -5.21 3.79 -12.74
N ASP A 36 -4.89 2.85 -11.86
CA ASP A 36 -5.10 2.95 -10.41
C ASP A 36 -3.81 3.30 -9.63
N GLN A 37 -2.66 3.35 -10.30
CA GLN A 37 -1.35 3.51 -9.67
C GLN A 37 -0.84 4.95 -9.72
N TYR A 38 -0.13 5.36 -8.67
CA TYR A 38 0.54 6.65 -8.55
C TYR A 38 1.96 6.60 -9.10
N THR A 39 2.34 7.64 -9.82
CA THR A 39 3.72 7.85 -10.28
C THR A 39 4.60 8.36 -9.14
N MET A 40 5.92 8.25 -9.32
CA MET A 40 6.87 8.77 -8.34
C MET A 40 6.70 10.26 -8.11
N GLU A 41 6.48 11.02 -9.18
CA GLU A 41 6.29 12.47 -9.12
C GLU A 41 5.04 12.85 -8.33
N GLU A 42 3.91 12.17 -8.55
CA GLU A 42 2.68 12.39 -7.78
C GLU A 42 2.91 12.16 -6.28
N VAL A 43 3.60 11.08 -5.92
CA VAL A 43 3.91 10.73 -4.53
C VAL A 43 4.90 11.71 -3.90
N VAL A 44 5.95 12.10 -4.61
CA VAL A 44 6.92 13.12 -4.14
C VAL A 44 6.24 14.46 -3.90
N ASN A 45 5.36 14.89 -4.82
CA ASN A 45 4.64 16.15 -4.70
C ASN A 45 3.65 16.14 -3.53
N ALA A 46 2.92 15.03 -3.34
CA ALA A 46 2.05 14.83 -2.18
C ALA A 46 2.86 14.87 -0.88
N GLY A 47 4.01 14.19 -0.86
CA GLY A 47 4.93 14.18 0.28
C GLY A 47 5.49 15.55 0.62
N HIS A 48 5.97 16.33 -0.37
CA HIS A 48 6.46 17.69 -0.15
C HIS A 48 5.39 18.60 0.46
N SER A 49 4.18 18.56 -0.10
CA SER A 49 3.04 19.32 0.40
C SER A 49 2.67 18.92 1.83
N PHE A 50 2.72 17.62 2.11
CA PHE A 50 2.33 17.07 3.39
C PHE A 50 3.37 17.33 4.50
N PHE A 51 4.65 17.07 4.25
CA PHE A 51 5.71 17.28 5.24
C PHE A 51 6.10 18.76 5.36
N GLY A 52 5.76 19.61 4.38
CA GLY A 52 6.27 20.98 4.31
C GLY A 52 7.78 21.04 4.05
N GLU A 53 8.35 19.94 3.57
CA GLU A 53 9.77 19.79 3.25
C GLU A 53 9.92 19.61 1.74
N THR A 54 10.70 20.47 1.08
CA THR A 54 11.09 20.31 -0.33
C THR A 54 12.46 19.65 -0.46
N SER A 55 12.76 18.69 0.42
CA SER A 55 14.11 18.11 0.51
C SER A 55 14.30 16.99 -0.50
N GLY A 56 15.45 16.98 -1.18
CA GLY A 56 15.87 15.84 -2.01
C GLY A 56 16.00 14.53 -1.23
N ALA A 57 16.04 14.60 0.12
CA ALA A 57 16.04 13.44 1.00
C ALA A 57 14.72 12.65 0.90
N LEU A 58 13.58 13.33 0.88
CA LEU A 58 12.27 12.68 0.73
C LEU A 58 12.18 11.96 -0.61
N ALA A 59 12.56 12.65 -1.69
CA ALA A 59 12.57 12.07 -3.03
C ALA A 59 13.44 10.82 -3.10
N LYS A 60 14.61 10.79 -2.43
CA LYS A 60 15.49 9.60 -2.39
C LYS A 60 14.89 8.42 -1.64
N VAL A 61 14.16 8.67 -0.57
CA VAL A 61 13.45 7.60 0.16
C VAL A 61 12.28 7.06 -0.67
N ILE A 62 11.52 7.94 -1.33
CA ILE A 62 10.44 7.51 -2.23
C ILE A 62 11.00 6.74 -3.43
N GLU A 63 12.07 7.21 -4.06
CA GLU A 63 12.77 6.50 -5.13
C GLU A 63 13.18 5.09 -4.69
N LYS A 64 13.70 4.96 -3.46
CA LYS A 64 14.03 3.65 -2.88
C LYS A 64 12.81 2.74 -2.75
N ALA A 65 11.69 3.27 -2.25
CA ALA A 65 10.44 2.50 -2.14
C ALA A 65 9.92 2.06 -3.51
N PHE A 66 9.92 2.96 -4.50
CA PHE A 66 9.50 2.65 -5.87
C PHE A 66 10.40 1.61 -6.53
N SER A 67 11.72 1.71 -6.33
CA SER A 67 12.68 0.72 -6.82
C SER A 67 12.45 -0.67 -6.25
N GLN A 68 11.95 -0.77 -5.01
CA GLN A 68 11.75 -2.07 -4.34
C GLN A 68 10.36 -2.66 -4.56
N TYR A 69 9.32 -1.82 -4.59
CA TYR A 69 7.92 -2.27 -4.53
C TYR A 69 7.10 -1.87 -5.75
N GLY A 70 7.66 -1.09 -6.69
CA GLY A 70 6.99 -0.65 -7.91
C GLY A 70 6.12 0.59 -7.70
N LEU A 71 4.96 0.63 -8.34
CA LEU A 71 4.02 1.75 -8.25
C LEU A 71 2.92 1.47 -7.21
N PRO A 72 2.70 2.35 -6.22
CA PRO A 72 1.63 2.18 -5.25
C PRO A 72 0.27 2.51 -5.88
N ASN A 73 -0.80 1.86 -5.43
CA ASN A 73 -2.18 2.17 -5.82
C ASN A 73 -2.97 2.89 -4.72
N GLY A 74 -2.28 3.33 -3.66
CA GLY A 74 -2.80 4.22 -2.63
C GLY A 74 -1.68 4.89 -1.84
N TYR A 75 -1.99 5.97 -1.15
CA TYR A 75 -1.12 6.51 -0.10
C TYR A 75 -1.94 7.10 1.05
N ILE A 76 -1.45 6.95 2.27
CA ILE A 76 -2.05 7.49 3.49
C ILE A 76 -1.25 8.71 3.92
N LEU A 77 -1.94 9.79 4.24
CA LEU A 77 -1.36 10.97 4.89
C LEU A 77 -2.02 11.13 6.25
N GLY A 78 -1.23 11.24 7.31
CA GLY A 78 -1.79 11.44 8.64
C GLY A 78 -0.77 11.64 9.73
N GLN A 79 -1.24 11.69 10.97
CA GLN A 79 -0.43 12.07 12.10
C GLN A 79 -0.47 11.02 13.19
N GLU A 80 0.63 10.85 13.92
CA GLU A 80 0.69 9.98 15.10
C GLU A 80 0.77 10.86 16.34
N GLY A 81 -0.17 10.65 17.26
CA GLY A 81 -0.39 11.49 18.42
C GLY A 81 0.51 11.09 19.61
N SER A 82 1.09 12.10 20.25
CA SER A 82 1.88 12.00 21.49
C SER A 82 1.03 11.90 22.77
N GLY A 83 -0.30 11.79 22.67
CA GLY A 83 -1.20 11.71 23.84
C GLY A 83 -1.52 10.29 24.28
N ALA A 84 -1.23 9.29 23.45
CA ALA A 84 -1.62 7.90 23.67
C ALA A 84 -0.46 7.02 24.19
N PHE A 85 0.48 7.65 24.90
CA PHE A 85 1.63 7.00 25.54
C PHE A 85 1.26 6.27 26.83
N ILE A 86 0.32 5.34 26.75
CA ILE A 86 0.15 4.35 27.80
C ILE A 86 0.88 3.08 27.32
N ALA A 87 1.99 2.75 27.96
CA ALA A 87 2.68 1.46 27.82
C ALA A 87 3.36 1.15 26.45
N GLY A 88 3.93 2.15 25.76
CA GLY A 88 4.81 1.90 24.59
C GLY A 88 4.06 1.66 23.28
N LEU A 89 2.93 2.35 23.10
CA LEU A 89 2.10 2.27 21.89
C LEU A 89 2.07 3.62 21.16
N THR A 90 1.83 3.55 19.85
CA THR A 90 1.52 4.69 18.97
C THR A 90 0.09 4.55 18.48
N TYR A 91 -0.58 5.69 18.33
CA TYR A 91 -1.91 5.81 17.76
C TYR A 91 -1.87 6.92 16.73
N GLY A 92 -2.32 6.63 15.52
CA GLY A 92 -2.38 7.62 14.46
C GLY A 92 -3.70 7.59 13.72
N GLU A 93 -3.93 8.69 13.03
CA GLU A 93 -5.12 8.96 12.24
C GLU A 93 -4.71 9.64 10.93
N GLY A 94 -5.43 9.36 9.87
CA GLY A 94 -5.13 9.89 8.55
C GLY A 94 -6.17 9.51 7.52
N THR A 95 -5.81 9.75 6.27
CA THR A 95 -6.69 9.53 5.12
C THR A 95 -5.96 8.72 4.07
N LEU A 96 -6.53 7.57 3.69
CA LEU A 96 -6.16 6.85 2.48
C LEU A 96 -6.62 7.65 1.26
N ASN A 97 -5.72 7.92 0.35
CA ASN A 97 -5.97 8.50 -0.96
C ASN A 97 -5.81 7.42 -2.03
N THR A 98 -6.81 7.29 -2.89
CA THR A 98 -6.79 6.39 -4.06
C THR A 98 -7.18 7.18 -5.30
N LYS A 99 -6.75 6.72 -6.49
CA LYS A 99 -7.09 7.41 -7.75
C LYS A 99 -8.57 7.31 -8.08
N ASN A 100 -9.16 6.12 -7.92
CA ASN A 100 -10.48 5.80 -8.46
C ASN A 100 -11.50 5.31 -7.42
N ALA A 101 -11.12 5.22 -6.14
CA ALA A 101 -12.02 4.81 -5.06
C ALA A 101 -12.20 5.91 -3.99
N GLY A 102 -11.71 7.13 -4.22
CA GLY A 102 -11.88 8.27 -3.32
C GLY A 102 -10.95 8.26 -2.11
N GLN A 103 -11.36 8.99 -1.08
CA GLN A 103 -10.63 9.15 0.18
C GLN A 103 -11.36 8.44 1.33
N HIS A 104 -10.60 7.78 2.21
CA HIS A 104 -11.15 7.01 3.33
C HIS A 104 -10.41 7.31 4.63
N PRO A 105 -11.10 7.47 5.76
CA PRO A 105 -10.44 7.60 7.05
C PRO A 105 -9.69 6.31 7.39
N VAL A 106 -8.51 6.46 7.97
CA VAL A 106 -7.69 5.34 8.44
C VAL A 106 -7.13 5.70 9.80
N PHE A 107 -7.29 4.78 10.73
CA PHE A 107 -6.65 4.85 12.04
C PHE A 107 -5.65 3.72 12.14
N TRP A 108 -4.58 3.91 12.91
CA TRP A 108 -3.63 2.84 13.15
C TRP A 108 -3.09 2.82 14.57
N GLN A 109 -2.66 1.63 14.98
CA GLN A 109 -2.06 1.37 16.27
C GLN A 109 -0.82 0.49 16.09
N GLY A 110 0.22 0.72 16.88
CA GLY A 110 1.44 -0.10 16.84
C GLY A 110 2.35 0.13 18.04
N PRO A 111 3.46 -0.61 18.13
CA PRO A 111 4.48 -0.34 19.13
C PRO A 111 5.15 1.02 18.86
N SER A 112 5.53 1.71 19.94
CA SER A 112 6.26 2.98 19.90
C SER A 112 7.51 2.88 20.77
N LEU A 113 8.59 3.55 20.34
CA LEU A 113 9.80 3.72 21.13
C LEU A 113 9.73 4.94 22.06
N GLY A 114 8.63 5.69 22.07
CA GLY A 114 8.37 6.77 23.03
C GLY A 114 9.29 8.00 22.93
N LEU A 115 10.19 8.04 21.95
CA LEU A 115 11.15 9.13 21.72
C LEU A 115 10.79 9.98 20.50
N ASP A 116 9.76 9.56 19.79
CA ASP A 116 9.17 10.32 18.71
C ASP A 116 8.14 11.29 19.33
N TYR A 117 8.39 12.60 19.23
CA TYR A 117 7.42 13.72 19.34
C TYR A 117 7.46 14.66 20.56
N GLY A 118 7.51 15.96 20.23
CA GLY A 118 7.00 17.08 21.05
C GLY A 118 5.48 17.28 20.82
N GLY A 119 4.85 18.24 21.50
CA GLY A 119 3.39 18.37 21.67
C GLY A 119 2.49 18.46 20.42
N ASN A 120 3.03 18.44 19.19
CA ASN A 120 2.28 18.52 17.94
C ASN A 120 2.18 17.18 17.15
N GLY A 121 2.70 16.07 17.68
CA GLY A 121 2.69 14.76 16.99
C GLY A 121 3.67 14.65 15.80
N SER A 122 3.71 13.49 15.13
CA SER A 122 4.39 13.33 13.83
C SER A 122 3.43 13.56 12.70
N ARG A 123 4.01 13.93 11.56
CA ARG A 123 3.45 13.55 10.26
C ARG A 123 4.03 12.20 9.80
N THR A 124 3.19 11.34 9.25
CA THR A 124 3.54 10.06 8.63
C THR A 124 2.84 9.91 7.29
N MET A 125 3.59 9.57 6.25
CA MET A 125 3.06 9.19 4.95
C MET A 125 3.23 7.68 4.79
N MET A 126 2.23 6.94 4.32
CA MET A 126 2.38 5.51 4.05
C MET A 126 2.02 5.20 2.60
N LEU A 127 2.92 4.58 1.85
CA LEU A 127 2.61 4.10 0.50
C LEU A 127 1.93 2.74 0.60
N VAL A 128 0.84 2.56 -0.16
CA VAL A 128 0.05 1.32 -0.16
C VAL A 128 0.16 0.68 -1.54
N TYR A 129 0.65 -0.55 -1.56
CA TYR A 129 0.84 -1.35 -2.76
C TYR A 129 -0.11 -2.55 -2.77
N ASN A 130 -0.58 -2.91 -3.96
CA ASN A 130 -1.43 -4.07 -4.21
C ASN A 130 -2.72 -4.07 -3.37
N LEU A 131 -3.29 -2.89 -3.06
CA LEU A 131 -4.57 -2.78 -2.35
C LEU A 131 -5.70 -3.29 -3.27
N PRO A 132 -6.37 -4.42 -2.98
CA PRO A 132 -7.37 -4.98 -3.89
C PRO A 132 -8.75 -4.32 -3.71
N ALA A 133 -9.06 -3.87 -2.49
CA ALA A 133 -10.27 -3.14 -2.14
C ALA A 133 -10.01 -2.32 -0.88
N ILE A 134 -10.76 -1.23 -0.68
CA ILE A 134 -10.61 -0.34 0.49
C ILE A 134 -10.65 -1.12 1.80
N ASN A 135 -11.65 -1.99 1.97
CA ASN A 135 -11.84 -2.77 3.20
C ASN A 135 -10.69 -3.74 3.48
N SER A 136 -9.87 -4.09 2.47
CA SER A 136 -8.69 -4.95 2.68
C SER A 136 -7.57 -4.20 3.41
N LEU A 137 -7.55 -2.87 3.37
CA LEU A 137 -6.56 -2.07 4.09
C LEU A 137 -6.65 -2.28 5.61
N TYR A 138 -7.85 -2.50 6.13
CA TYR A 138 -8.10 -2.59 7.57
C TYR A 138 -7.67 -3.96 8.12
N SER A 139 -6.36 -4.17 8.13
CA SER A 139 -5.69 -5.42 8.50
C SER A 139 -4.53 -5.15 9.47
N ARG A 140 -3.86 -6.23 9.87
CA ARG A 140 -2.61 -6.20 10.62
C ARG A 140 -1.44 -6.43 9.67
N PHE A 141 -0.50 -5.51 9.69
CA PHE A 141 0.72 -5.55 8.90
C PHE A 141 1.92 -5.91 9.77
N GLY A 142 2.63 -6.96 9.40
CA GLY A 142 3.87 -7.39 10.05
C GLY A 142 5.11 -6.83 9.35
N GLY A 143 6.13 -6.49 10.11
CA GLY A 143 7.37 -5.91 9.60
C GLY A 143 8.17 -6.85 8.72
N VAL A 144 8.74 -6.29 7.65
CA VAL A 144 9.66 -6.98 6.75
C VAL A 144 11.09 -6.79 7.25
N SER A 145 11.78 -7.88 7.58
CA SER A 145 13.16 -7.83 8.06
C SER A 145 14.09 -7.16 7.05
N GLY A 146 14.94 -6.24 7.52
CA GLY A 146 15.92 -5.55 6.68
C GLY A 146 15.34 -4.51 5.72
N SER A 147 14.07 -4.13 5.86
CA SER A 147 13.40 -3.14 4.99
C SER A 147 13.65 -1.68 5.40
N ALA A 148 14.18 -1.46 6.60
CA ALA A 148 14.51 -0.15 7.11
C ALA A 148 15.54 0.57 6.21
N TYR A 149 15.24 1.80 5.82
CA TYR A 149 16.13 2.66 5.03
C TYR A 149 16.00 4.11 5.50
N VAL A 150 17.13 4.76 5.77
CA VAL A 150 17.18 6.14 6.25
C VAL A 150 18.16 6.94 5.40
N PHE A 151 17.74 8.12 4.97
CA PHE A 151 18.57 9.04 4.22
C PHE A 151 18.29 10.48 4.64
N ALA A 152 19.33 11.18 5.10
CA ALA A 152 19.31 12.62 5.43
C ALA A 152 18.08 13.07 6.27
N GLY A 153 17.72 12.29 7.29
CA GLY A 153 16.61 12.63 8.20
C GLY A 153 15.22 12.22 7.73
N VAL A 154 15.11 11.49 6.62
CA VAL A 154 13.88 10.81 6.17
C VAL A 154 14.10 9.30 6.24
N GLY A 155 13.12 8.57 6.75
CA GLY A 155 13.21 7.13 6.97
C GLY A 155 11.98 6.40 6.49
N MET A 156 12.17 5.18 5.98
CA MET A 156 11.11 4.25 5.61
C MET A 156 11.35 2.86 6.20
N THR A 157 10.26 2.12 6.39
CA THR A 157 10.27 0.67 6.62
C THR A 157 9.23 0.02 5.71
N ALA A 158 9.15 -1.31 5.66
CA ALA A 158 8.08 -2.00 4.97
C ALA A 158 7.38 -3.01 5.88
N LEU A 159 6.07 -3.07 5.73
CA LEU A 159 5.18 -3.98 6.42
C LEU A 159 4.33 -4.73 5.39
N LYS A 160 3.88 -5.94 5.72
CA LYS A 160 3.07 -6.77 4.82
C LYS A 160 1.86 -7.38 5.52
N SER A 161 0.77 -7.48 4.76
CA SER A 161 -0.40 -8.31 5.02
C SER A 161 -0.77 -8.98 3.72
N ASP A 162 -0.76 -10.30 3.67
CA ASP A 162 -0.99 -11.07 2.44
C ASP A 162 -0.10 -10.57 1.28
N ASN A 163 -0.71 -10.11 0.19
CA ASN A 163 0.00 -9.55 -0.97
C ASN A 163 0.19 -8.03 -0.91
N MET A 164 -0.38 -7.35 0.09
CA MET A 164 -0.25 -5.91 0.26
C MET A 164 1.07 -5.54 0.92
N VAL A 165 1.66 -4.45 0.46
CA VAL A 165 2.81 -3.82 1.10
C VAL A 165 2.43 -2.44 1.57
N LEU A 166 2.76 -2.13 2.81
CA LEU A 166 2.61 -0.82 3.42
C LEU A 166 4.00 -0.29 3.72
N VAL A 167 4.32 0.91 3.23
CA VAL A 167 5.63 1.54 3.41
C VAL A 167 5.46 2.86 4.16
N PRO A 168 5.56 2.86 5.50
CA PRO A 168 5.57 4.08 6.29
C PRO A 168 6.85 4.88 6.07
N ILE A 169 6.70 6.19 5.84
CA ILE A 169 7.75 7.19 5.62
C ILE A 169 7.56 8.30 6.66
N ARG A 170 8.64 8.64 7.37
CA ARG A 170 8.66 9.66 8.43
C ARG A 170 9.90 10.57 8.27
N THR A 171 9.82 11.80 8.78
CA THR A 171 10.93 12.76 8.79
C THR A 171 11.42 13.08 10.22
N GLY A 172 12.58 13.70 10.35
CA GLY A 172 13.16 14.14 11.62
C GLY A 172 13.54 12.99 12.56
N LEU A 173 13.14 13.08 13.83
CA LEU A 173 13.38 12.01 14.81
C LEU A 173 12.64 10.71 14.45
N GLY A 174 11.44 10.82 13.88
CA GLY A 174 10.63 9.69 13.44
C GLY A 174 11.30 8.85 12.35
N ALA A 175 12.23 9.43 11.57
CA ALA A 175 13.02 8.70 10.59
C ALA A 175 14.01 7.71 11.21
N ARG A 176 14.51 7.99 12.43
CA ARG A 176 15.54 7.16 13.10
C ARG A 176 14.93 6.07 13.97
N LEU A 177 13.75 6.32 14.53
CA LEU A 177 13.12 5.45 15.51
C LEU A 177 11.97 4.64 14.87
N GLY A 178 11.23 5.25 13.93
CA GLY A 178 10.12 4.63 13.21
C GLY A 178 10.52 3.53 12.20
N VAL A 179 11.81 3.36 11.94
CA VAL A 179 12.35 2.24 11.15
C VAL A 179 12.20 0.88 11.83
N ASN A 180 11.99 0.85 13.15
CA ASN A 180 11.84 -0.38 13.94
C ASN A 180 10.37 -0.76 14.21
N VAL A 181 9.41 -0.13 13.54
CA VAL A 181 8.00 -0.55 13.66
C VAL A 181 7.85 -1.90 12.99
N GLY A 182 7.71 -2.95 13.79
CA GLY A 182 7.52 -4.33 13.33
C GLY A 182 6.05 -4.74 13.18
N TYR A 183 5.11 -3.85 13.51
CA TYR A 183 3.68 -4.14 13.51
C TYR A 183 2.85 -2.85 13.37
N LEU A 184 1.83 -2.88 12.53
CA LEU A 184 0.75 -1.89 12.53
C LEU A 184 -0.59 -2.58 12.34
N LYS A 185 -1.56 -2.22 13.15
CA LYS A 185 -2.98 -2.52 12.90
C LYS A 185 -3.63 -1.29 12.28
N LEU A 186 -4.26 -1.45 11.12
CA LEU A 186 -5.05 -0.40 10.48
C LEU A 186 -6.53 -0.69 10.69
N THR A 187 -7.31 0.33 11.00
CA THR A 187 -8.75 0.23 11.26
C THR A 187 -9.52 1.37 10.59
N GLU A 188 -10.78 1.12 10.25
CA GLU A 188 -11.69 2.14 9.72
C GLU A 188 -12.14 3.12 10.79
N GLN A 189 -12.27 2.66 12.03
CA GLN A 189 -12.70 3.46 13.18
C GLN A 189 -11.59 3.51 14.22
N ALA A 190 -11.51 4.63 14.95
CA ALA A 190 -10.56 4.79 16.05
C ALA A 190 -10.79 3.72 17.12
N THR A 191 -9.72 3.11 17.61
CA THR A 191 -9.79 2.11 18.68
C THR A 191 -8.57 2.18 19.58
N TRP A 192 -8.79 1.87 20.86
CA TRP A 192 -7.72 1.73 21.84
C TRP A 192 -7.01 0.36 21.75
N ASN A 193 -7.68 -0.66 21.19
CA ASN A 193 -7.14 -2.02 21.16
C ASN A 193 -6.18 -2.20 19.96
N PRO A 194 -4.85 -2.38 20.20
CA PRO A 194 -3.87 -2.53 19.13
C PRO A 194 -3.85 -3.95 18.51
N PHE A 195 -4.59 -4.90 19.07
CA PHE A 195 -4.71 -6.28 18.58
C PHE A 195 -6.02 -6.44 17.82
#